data_AF-A0A9D3M4R6-F1
#
_entry.id   AF-A0A9D3M4R6-F1
#
_cell.length_a   1.000
_cell.length_b   1.000
_cell.length_c   1.000
_cell.angle_alpha   90.00
_cell.angle_beta   90.00
_cell.angle_gamma   90.00
#
_symmetry.space_group_name_H-M   'P 1'
#
loop_
_entity.id
_entity.type
_entity.pdbx_description
1 polymer ?
#
loop_
_entity_poly.entity_id
_entity_poly.type
_entity_poly.pdbx_seq_one_letter_code
_entity_poly.pdbx_strand_id
1 'polypeptide(L)'
;MSGPKPRAEMPTNVNGPDTDAGSTGPTRDRKPAGGVLKRLKSRRNQPDRRPVTEEELRALGRDITPDEVLGLRVVTRDYLCKPEDNVYNIDFTRFKIRDLETGTVLFEIAKPPNCDAEEDDEENVDGDSSAGRFVRYQFTPAFLRLRTIGATVEFTVGDRPVNSFRMIERHYFRERLLKNFDFDFGFCIPNSRNTCEHIYEFPQLPEDLIRQMVEHPYETRSDSFYFVDNKLIMHNKADYAYNGDLQVTDNFSLTAFGEIMSQKARKHCQ
;
A
#
# COMPACT_ATOMS: atom_id res chain seq x y z
N MET A 1 -27.76 24.29 -56.28
CA MET A 1 -28.85 23.84 -55.40
C MET A 1 -29.43 22.55 -55.95
N SER A 2 -29.52 21.51 -55.10
CA SER A 2 -30.51 20.41 -55.09
C SER A 2 -30.61 19.37 -56.21
N GLY A 3 -30.01 18.18 -55.95
CA GLY A 3 -30.52 16.80 -56.21
C GLY A 3 -30.67 16.31 -57.67
N PRO A 4 -30.94 15.00 -57.93
CA PRO A 4 -31.18 13.85 -57.02
C PRO A 4 -30.41 12.54 -57.37
N LYS A 5 -30.50 11.50 -56.51
CA LYS A 5 -30.15 10.08 -56.77
C LYS A 5 -31.21 9.42 -57.70
N PRO A 6 -30.91 8.32 -58.43
CA PRO A 6 -31.26 6.97 -57.93
C PRO A 6 -30.34 5.79 -58.32
N ARG A 7 -30.67 4.67 -57.68
CA ARG A 7 -30.20 3.28 -57.60
C ARG A 7 -30.26 2.47 -58.92
N ALA A 8 -29.31 1.55 -59.15
CA ALA A 8 -29.52 0.24 -59.79
C ALA A 8 -28.28 -0.68 -59.68
N GLU A 9 -28.54 -1.99 -59.62
CA GLU A 9 -27.66 -3.11 -59.28
C GLU A 9 -26.99 -3.78 -60.51
N MET A 10 -25.79 -4.36 -60.27
CA MET A 10 -25.16 -5.57 -60.84
C MET A 10 -24.83 -5.62 -62.36
N PRO A 11 -23.69 -6.23 -62.73
CA PRO A 11 -23.76 -7.67 -63.06
C PRO A 11 -22.59 -8.52 -62.51
N THR A 12 -22.92 -9.79 -62.36
CA THR A 12 -22.08 -10.98 -62.18
C THR A 12 -21.28 -11.36 -63.45
N ASN A 13 -20.02 -11.80 -63.30
CA ASN A 13 -19.40 -12.96 -63.99
C ASN A 13 -17.95 -13.10 -63.48
N VAL A 14 -17.58 -14.14 -62.71
CA VAL A 14 -17.17 -15.51 -63.10
C VAL A 14 -15.87 -15.55 -63.93
N ASN A 15 -14.78 -15.99 -63.30
CA ASN A 15 -13.76 -16.92 -63.81
C ASN A 15 -12.74 -17.23 -62.68
N GLY A 16 -12.60 -18.51 -62.29
CA GLY A 16 -11.55 -19.01 -61.36
C GLY A 16 -10.23 -19.31 -62.09
N PRO A 17 -9.40 -20.29 -61.67
CA PRO A 17 -9.20 -20.87 -60.33
C PRO A 17 -7.71 -20.78 -59.87
N ASP A 18 -7.44 -21.35 -58.70
CA ASP A 18 -6.14 -21.81 -58.17
C ASP A 18 -5.04 -20.80 -57.82
N THR A 19 -4.73 -20.69 -56.52
CA THR A 19 -3.41 -21.07 -55.99
C THR A 19 -3.39 -21.08 -54.46
N ASP A 20 -2.86 -22.18 -53.95
CA ASP A 20 -2.64 -22.59 -52.56
C ASP A 20 -1.69 -21.65 -51.81
N ALA A 21 -2.04 -21.27 -50.56
CA ALA A 21 -1.09 -20.96 -49.47
C ALA A 21 -1.79 -20.43 -48.19
N GLY A 22 -1.78 -21.26 -47.13
CA GLY A 22 -1.49 -20.79 -45.76
C GLY A 22 -2.56 -20.00 -44.99
N SER A 23 -3.62 -20.66 -44.54
CA SER A 23 -4.49 -20.17 -43.46
C SER A 23 -3.92 -20.60 -42.09
N THR A 24 -3.10 -19.74 -41.48
CA THR A 24 -2.89 -19.77 -40.02
C THR A 24 -3.83 -18.74 -39.40
N GLY A 25 -4.98 -19.20 -38.91
CA GLY A 25 -5.88 -18.39 -38.09
C GLY A 25 -5.16 -17.89 -36.83
N PRO A 26 -5.47 -16.69 -36.33
CA PRO A 26 -4.86 -16.20 -35.11
C PRO A 26 -5.38 -17.04 -33.95
N THR A 27 -4.48 -17.83 -33.37
CA THR A 27 -4.65 -18.44 -32.06
C THR A 27 -5.02 -17.34 -31.07
N ARG A 28 -6.19 -17.50 -30.42
CA ARG A 28 -6.57 -16.71 -29.26
C ARG A 28 -5.63 -17.07 -28.11
N ASP A 29 -4.46 -16.44 -28.09
CA ASP A 29 -3.61 -16.43 -26.91
C ASP A 29 -4.34 -15.66 -25.80
N ARG A 30 -4.91 -16.42 -24.86
CA ARG A 30 -5.27 -15.93 -23.54
C ARG A 30 -3.99 -15.42 -22.88
N LYS A 31 -3.70 -14.13 -23.05
CA LYS A 31 -2.72 -13.43 -22.22
C LYS A 31 -3.15 -13.58 -20.75
N PRO A 32 -2.25 -13.96 -19.83
CA PRO A 32 -2.54 -13.86 -18.42
C PRO A 32 -2.82 -12.40 -18.10
N ALA A 33 -3.81 -12.15 -17.24
CA ALA A 33 -4.18 -10.84 -16.76
C ALA A 33 -2.98 -10.19 -16.04
N GLY A 34 -2.14 -9.50 -16.80
CA GLY A 34 -1.11 -8.63 -16.27
C GLY A 34 -1.78 -7.40 -15.70
N GLY A 35 -2.07 -7.41 -14.41
CA GLY A 35 -2.40 -6.20 -13.67
C GLY A 35 -1.28 -5.19 -13.92
N VAL A 36 -1.62 -4.01 -14.41
CA VAL A 36 -0.65 -2.93 -14.63
C VAL A 36 -0.12 -2.50 -13.27
N LEU A 37 1.14 -2.85 -12.96
CA LEU A 37 1.78 -2.42 -11.72
C LEU A 37 2.00 -0.90 -11.77
N LYS A 38 1.21 -0.15 -10.99
CA LYS A 38 1.38 1.30 -10.87
C LYS A 38 2.55 1.59 -9.94
N ARG A 39 3.62 2.20 -10.47
CA ARG A 39 4.75 2.67 -9.67
C ARG A 39 4.50 4.11 -9.24
N LEU A 40 4.49 4.36 -7.94
CA LEU A 40 4.24 5.68 -7.36
C LEU A 40 5.50 6.24 -6.73
N LYS A 41 5.78 7.51 -7.04
CA LYS A 41 6.81 8.29 -6.34
C LYS A 41 6.13 9.16 -5.29
N SER A 42 6.84 9.39 -4.18
CA SER A 42 6.39 10.32 -3.16
C SER A 42 6.24 11.74 -3.73
N ARG A 43 5.17 12.45 -3.36
CA ARG A 43 4.99 13.88 -3.62
C ARG A 43 6.09 14.70 -2.93
N ARG A 44 6.38 15.89 -3.48
CA ARG A 44 7.39 16.83 -2.96
C ARG A 44 6.83 17.57 -1.74
N ASN A 45 7.57 17.57 -0.63
CA ASN A 45 7.16 18.28 0.60
C ASN A 45 7.02 19.80 0.36
N GLN A 46 5.96 20.41 0.91
CA GLN A 46 5.88 21.85 1.11
C GLN A 46 6.49 22.24 2.46
N PRO A 47 7.44 23.21 2.50
CA PRO A 47 8.26 23.44 3.69
C PRO A 47 7.61 24.27 4.81
N ASP A 48 6.51 24.98 4.57
CA ASP A 48 5.89 25.87 5.57
C ASP A 48 4.53 25.35 6.02
N ARG A 49 4.54 24.47 7.04
CA ARG A 49 3.31 24.06 7.72
C ARG A 49 3.40 24.33 9.21
N ARG A 50 2.31 24.83 9.76
CA ARG A 50 2.15 25.05 11.19
C ARG A 50 2.39 23.71 11.92
N PRO A 51 3.19 23.68 12.99
CA PRO A 51 3.28 22.50 13.85
C PRO A 51 1.90 22.18 14.42
N VAL A 52 1.51 20.91 14.37
CA VAL A 52 0.24 20.43 14.93
C VAL A 52 0.53 19.39 16.01
N THR A 53 -0.18 19.44 17.13
CA THR A 53 -0.10 18.42 18.18
C THR A 53 -1.10 17.29 17.95
N GLU A 54 -0.85 16.14 18.55
CA GLU A 54 -1.80 15.01 18.48
C GLU A 54 -3.15 15.37 19.09
N GLU A 55 -3.17 16.17 20.16
CA GLU A 55 -4.40 16.64 20.81
C GLU A 55 -5.23 17.52 19.87
N GLU A 56 -4.59 18.41 19.10
CA GLU A 56 -5.26 19.22 18.08
C GLU A 56 -5.89 18.33 17.00
N LEU A 57 -5.20 17.28 16.55
CA LEU A 57 -5.77 16.32 15.58
C LEU A 57 -6.93 15.51 16.16
N ARG A 58 -6.78 15.02 17.39
CA ARG A 58 -7.85 14.27 18.07
C ARG A 58 -9.10 15.15 18.29
N ALA A 59 -8.93 16.45 18.50
CA ALA A 59 -10.04 17.40 18.62
C ALA A 59 -10.84 17.58 17.31
N LEU A 60 -10.23 17.31 16.14
CA LEU A 60 -10.94 17.30 14.85
C LEU A 60 -11.82 16.05 14.66
N GLY A 61 -11.63 15.01 15.47
CA GLY A 61 -12.41 13.77 15.38
C GLY A 61 -12.26 13.10 14.00
N ARG A 62 -13.37 13.05 13.24
CA ARG A 62 -13.42 12.39 11.92
C ARG A 62 -12.98 13.26 10.75
N ASP A 63 -12.73 14.55 10.98
CA ASP A 63 -12.40 15.52 9.93
C ASP A 63 -10.88 15.71 9.76
N ILE A 64 -10.08 14.73 10.16
CA ILE A 64 -8.62 14.74 9.96
C ILE A 64 -8.33 14.60 8.46
N THR A 65 -7.72 15.65 7.90
CA THR A 65 -7.34 15.70 6.49
C THR A 65 -5.85 15.38 6.30
N PRO A 66 -5.41 15.07 5.05
CA PRO A 66 -3.99 14.89 4.76
C PRO A 66 -3.14 16.09 5.17
N ASP A 67 -3.71 17.30 5.15
CA ASP A 67 -2.93 18.49 5.42
C ASP A 67 -2.59 18.68 6.90
N GLU A 68 -3.46 18.19 7.78
CA GLU A 68 -3.32 18.27 9.23
C GLU A 68 -2.19 17.36 9.73
N VAL A 69 -2.10 16.12 9.22
CA VAL A 69 -1.05 15.16 9.63
C VAL A 69 0.34 15.57 9.15
N LEU A 70 0.44 16.40 8.11
CA LEU A 70 1.73 16.86 7.58
C LEU A 70 2.44 17.81 8.56
N GLY A 71 1.71 18.42 9.50
CA GLY A 71 2.24 19.27 10.57
C GLY A 71 2.79 18.53 11.79
N LEU A 72 2.60 17.20 11.88
CA LEU A 72 3.05 16.39 13.03
C LEU A 72 4.57 16.35 13.14
N ARG A 73 5.12 16.77 14.28
CA ARG A 73 6.58 16.74 14.51
C ARG A 73 7.06 15.51 15.24
N VAL A 74 6.14 14.81 15.89
CA VAL A 74 6.39 13.62 16.69
C VAL A 74 5.43 12.52 16.26
N VAL A 75 5.83 11.27 16.52
CA VAL A 75 4.95 10.10 16.38
C VAL A 75 3.74 10.26 17.30
N THR A 76 2.55 9.88 16.84
CA THR A 76 1.38 9.92 17.71
C THR A 76 1.43 8.79 18.74
N ARG A 77 0.94 9.06 19.96
CA ARG A 77 0.83 8.09 21.06
C ARG A 77 -0.27 7.08 20.75
N ASP A 78 -1.43 7.56 20.33
CA ASP A 78 -2.60 6.73 20.04
C ASP A 78 -3.00 6.77 18.57
N TYR A 79 -3.96 5.93 18.20
CA TYR A 79 -4.52 5.92 16.86
C TYR A 79 -5.50 7.09 16.65
N LEU A 80 -5.38 7.79 15.52
CA LEU A 80 -6.24 8.92 15.14
C LEU A 80 -7.59 8.50 14.52
N CYS A 81 -7.80 7.22 14.22
CA CYS A 81 -9.08 6.70 13.73
C CYS A 81 -9.35 5.29 14.26
N LYS A 82 -10.61 4.87 14.19
CA LYS A 82 -11.04 3.53 14.59
C LYS A 82 -11.03 2.57 13.39
N PRO A 83 -10.95 1.25 13.61
CA PRO A 83 -11.06 0.28 12.53
C PRO A 83 -12.36 0.44 11.72
N GLU A 84 -13.45 0.79 12.39
CA GLU A 84 -14.77 0.99 11.77
C GLU A 84 -14.82 2.19 10.80
N ASP A 85 -13.85 3.10 10.85
CA ASP A 85 -13.77 4.22 9.90
C ASP A 85 -13.29 3.74 8.50
N ASN A 86 -12.78 2.49 8.39
CA ASN A 86 -12.49 1.83 7.11
C ASN A 86 -13.77 1.30 6.43
N VAL A 87 -14.70 2.22 6.11
CA VAL A 87 -15.99 1.92 5.47
C VAL A 87 -15.87 1.40 4.03
N TYR A 88 -14.66 1.39 3.46
CA TYR A 88 -14.36 0.91 2.11
C TYR A 88 -13.87 -0.55 2.09
N ASN A 89 -13.73 -1.18 3.26
CA ASN A 89 -13.19 -2.52 3.42
C ASN A 89 -11.85 -2.69 2.68
N ILE A 90 -10.97 -1.69 2.79
CA ILE A 90 -9.62 -1.79 2.23
C ILE A 90 -8.83 -2.75 3.09
N ASP A 91 -8.32 -3.80 2.47
CA ASP A 91 -7.56 -4.82 3.17
C ASP A 91 -6.26 -5.17 2.44
N PHE A 92 -5.13 -4.96 3.11
CA PHE A 92 -3.82 -5.28 2.56
C PHE A 92 -3.63 -6.79 2.60
N THR A 93 -3.27 -7.42 1.48
CA THR A 93 -3.16 -8.89 1.35
C THR A 93 -1.72 -9.35 1.08
N ARG A 94 -0.86 -8.48 0.58
CA ARG A 94 0.57 -8.77 0.41
C ARG A 94 1.40 -7.51 0.55
N PHE A 95 2.58 -7.65 1.13
CA PHE A 95 3.56 -6.59 1.24
C PHE A 95 4.95 -7.15 0.94
N LYS A 96 5.68 -6.49 0.05
CA LYS A 96 7.02 -6.91 -0.40
C LYS A 96 7.93 -5.71 -0.56
N ILE A 97 9.10 -5.75 0.04
CA ILE A 97 10.16 -4.74 -0.13
C ILE A 97 11.29 -5.36 -0.93
N ARG A 98 11.75 -4.64 -1.96
CA ARG A 98 13.00 -4.94 -2.66
C ARG A 98 13.89 -3.72 -2.77
N ASP A 99 15.20 -3.95 -2.76
CA ASP A 99 16.17 -2.97 -3.20
C ASP A 99 16.07 -2.78 -4.71
N LEU A 100 15.96 -1.54 -5.18
CA LEU A 100 15.86 -1.24 -6.61
C LEU A 100 17.21 -1.21 -7.31
N GLU A 101 18.31 -1.10 -6.58
CA GLU A 101 19.66 -1.13 -7.16
C GLU A 101 20.12 -2.56 -7.43
N THR A 102 19.96 -3.46 -6.45
CA THR A 102 20.38 -4.87 -6.60
C THR A 102 19.26 -5.81 -7.03
N GLY A 103 17.99 -5.41 -6.88
CA GLY A 103 16.84 -6.29 -7.08
C GLY A 103 16.57 -7.27 -5.92
N THR A 104 17.39 -7.23 -4.87
CA THR A 104 17.28 -8.14 -3.71
C THR A 104 15.97 -7.91 -2.97
N VAL A 105 15.23 -8.99 -2.70
CA VAL A 105 14.03 -8.94 -1.84
C VAL A 105 14.49 -8.87 -0.40
N LEU A 106 14.18 -7.76 0.27
CA LEU A 106 14.57 -7.50 1.66
C LEU A 106 13.51 -8.02 2.64
N PHE A 107 12.25 -8.04 2.20
CA PHE A 107 11.13 -8.46 3.02
C PHE A 107 9.95 -8.88 2.13
N GLU A 108 9.22 -9.93 2.51
CA GLU A 108 7.99 -10.33 1.81
C GLU A 108 7.05 -11.05 2.77
N ILE A 109 5.76 -10.67 2.73
CA ILE A 109 4.69 -11.30 3.49
C ILE A 109 3.39 -11.30 2.68
N ALA A 110 2.62 -12.37 2.78
CA ALA A 110 1.32 -12.53 2.13
C ALA A 110 0.32 -13.14 3.10
N LYS A 111 -0.95 -12.72 3.01
CA LYS A 111 -2.07 -13.43 3.63
C LYS A 111 -2.20 -14.84 3.05
N PRO A 112 -2.38 -15.88 3.88
CA PRO A 112 -2.77 -17.18 3.39
C PRO A 112 -4.12 -17.10 2.65
N PRO A 113 -4.33 -17.88 1.57
CA PRO A 113 -5.53 -17.80 0.73
C PRO A 113 -6.83 -18.32 1.37
N ASN A 114 -6.81 -18.86 2.60
CA ASN A 114 -7.96 -19.52 3.24
C ASN A 114 -8.63 -18.68 4.36
N CYS A 115 -8.44 -17.37 4.37
CA CYS A 115 -8.98 -16.50 5.43
C CYS A 115 -10.32 -15.82 5.09
N ASP A 116 -10.91 -16.13 3.92
CA ASP A 116 -12.05 -15.40 3.34
C ASP A 116 -13.37 -16.20 3.27
N ALA A 117 -13.45 -17.38 3.89
CA ALA A 117 -14.68 -18.13 4.14
C ALA A 117 -14.67 -18.43 5.65
N GLU A 118 -15.55 -17.89 6.48
CA GLU A 118 -16.96 -18.23 6.66
C GLU A 118 -17.69 -17.05 7.35
N GLU A 119 -19.02 -17.14 7.42
CA GLU A 119 -20.03 -16.11 7.69
C GLU A 119 -20.17 -15.65 9.16
N ASP A 120 -20.92 -14.55 9.33
CA ASP A 120 -21.42 -13.88 10.53
C ASP A 120 -21.51 -14.70 11.84
N ASP A 121 -20.97 -14.17 12.94
CA ASP A 121 -21.71 -14.09 14.22
C ASP A 121 -21.07 -13.08 15.20
N GLU A 122 -21.93 -12.25 15.79
CA GLU A 122 -21.64 -11.31 16.87
C GLU A 122 -21.37 -12.08 18.17
N GLU A 123 -20.29 -11.76 18.91
CA GLU A 123 -20.32 -11.56 20.36
C GLU A 123 -18.95 -11.13 20.94
N ASN A 124 -19.02 -10.40 22.05
CA ASN A 124 -17.97 -9.64 22.72
C ASN A 124 -16.80 -10.51 23.23
N VAL A 125 -15.56 -10.14 22.88
CA VAL A 125 -14.37 -10.43 23.69
C VAL A 125 -13.41 -9.23 23.60
N ASP A 126 -13.02 -8.76 24.78
CA ASP A 126 -12.05 -7.71 25.11
C ASP A 126 -10.64 -8.01 24.54
N GLY A 127 -10.53 -7.97 23.21
CA GLY A 127 -9.28 -8.04 22.48
C GLY A 127 -8.82 -6.65 22.11
N ASP A 128 -7.57 -6.32 22.43
CA ASP A 128 -6.92 -5.04 22.13
C ASP A 128 -7.35 -4.50 20.76
N SER A 129 -8.12 -3.41 20.77
CA SER A 129 -8.66 -2.76 19.56
C SER A 129 -7.55 -2.37 18.57
N SER A 130 -6.29 -2.33 19.01
CA SER A 130 -5.11 -2.05 18.16
C SER A 130 -4.49 -3.28 17.51
N ALA A 131 -4.91 -4.49 17.87
CA ALA A 131 -4.33 -5.72 17.36
C ALA A 131 -4.45 -5.72 15.83
N GLY A 132 -3.30 -5.90 15.17
CA GLY A 132 -3.23 -5.84 13.72
C GLY A 132 -3.16 -4.45 13.07
N ARG A 133 -2.78 -3.39 13.81
CA ARG A 133 -2.41 -2.08 13.22
C ARG A 133 -0.99 -1.63 13.55
N PHE A 134 -0.22 -2.48 14.22
CA PHE A 134 1.16 -2.22 14.64
C PHE A 134 2.15 -3.26 14.08
N VAL A 135 3.23 -2.79 13.46
CA VAL A 135 4.32 -3.63 12.94
C VAL A 135 5.61 -3.40 13.70
N ARG A 136 6.31 -4.48 14.06
CA ARG A 136 7.71 -4.40 14.49
C ARG A 136 8.62 -4.93 13.40
N TYR A 137 9.47 -4.05 12.86
CA TYR A 137 10.45 -4.43 11.84
C TYR A 137 11.83 -4.65 12.45
N GLN A 138 12.50 -5.69 11.95
CA GLN A 138 13.88 -5.97 12.27
C GLN A 138 14.71 -6.02 10.98
N PHE A 139 15.56 -5.02 10.82
CA PHE A 139 16.43 -4.86 9.67
C PHE A 139 17.91 -4.89 10.10
N THR A 140 18.78 -5.08 9.11
CA THR A 140 20.22 -4.99 9.30
C THR A 140 20.69 -3.52 9.19
N PRO A 141 21.88 -3.18 9.69
CA PRO A 141 22.42 -1.83 9.56
C PRO A 141 22.57 -1.36 8.10
N ALA A 142 22.76 -2.30 7.18
CA ALA A 142 22.88 -2.03 5.75
C ALA A 142 21.62 -1.36 5.16
N PHE A 143 20.44 -1.61 5.75
CA PHE A 143 19.18 -1.02 5.33
C PHE A 143 19.20 0.52 5.35
N LEU A 144 19.87 1.11 6.35
CA LEU A 144 19.99 2.58 6.50
C LEU A 144 20.88 3.23 5.43
N ARG A 145 21.65 2.43 4.67
CA ARG A 145 22.53 2.90 3.59
C ARG A 145 21.90 2.73 2.20
N LEU A 146 20.73 2.11 2.10
CA LEU A 146 20.01 1.97 0.83
C LEU A 146 19.60 3.34 0.29
N ARG A 147 19.67 3.52 -1.02
CA ARG A 147 19.24 4.78 -1.67
C ARG A 147 17.78 4.74 -2.06
N THR A 148 17.34 3.61 -2.62
CA THR A 148 15.98 3.50 -3.14
C THR A 148 15.46 2.07 -2.99
N ILE A 149 14.29 1.94 -2.38
CA ILE A 149 13.57 0.67 -2.28
C ILE A 149 12.22 0.76 -2.99
N GLY A 150 11.75 -0.38 -3.49
CA GLY A 150 10.40 -0.55 -4.01
C GLY A 150 9.59 -1.40 -3.04
N ALA A 151 8.50 -0.84 -2.52
CA ALA A 151 7.54 -1.59 -1.72
C ALA A 151 6.31 -1.92 -2.58
N THR A 152 6.16 -3.18 -2.96
CA THR A 152 4.96 -3.69 -3.62
C THR A 152 3.91 -4.05 -2.57
N VAL A 153 2.72 -3.49 -2.73
CA VAL A 153 1.58 -3.71 -1.87
C VAL A 153 0.43 -4.24 -2.71
N GLU A 154 -0.19 -5.32 -2.25
CA GLU A 154 -1.45 -5.82 -2.81
C GLU A 154 -2.55 -5.64 -1.79
N PHE A 155 -3.72 -5.20 -2.23
CA PHE A 155 -4.85 -4.95 -1.36
C PHE A 155 -6.18 -5.17 -2.09
N THR A 156 -7.21 -5.52 -1.35
CA THR A 156 -8.59 -5.60 -1.85
C THR A 156 -9.36 -4.35 -1.44
N VAL A 157 -10.42 -4.07 -2.20
CA VAL A 157 -11.37 -2.98 -1.94
C VAL A 157 -12.76 -3.60 -1.96
N GLY A 158 -13.62 -3.16 -1.02
CA GLY A 158 -15.01 -3.57 -0.95
C GLY A 158 -15.88 -3.05 -2.09
N ASP A 159 -17.18 -3.03 -1.86
CA ASP A 159 -18.22 -2.67 -2.83
C ASP A 159 -18.27 -1.18 -3.17
N ARG A 160 -17.74 -0.32 -2.29
CA ARG A 160 -17.70 1.13 -2.48
C ARG A 160 -16.52 1.56 -3.35
N PRO A 161 -16.73 2.46 -4.33
CA PRO A 161 -15.64 3.04 -5.09
C PRO A 161 -14.74 3.87 -4.17
N VAL A 162 -13.43 3.71 -4.33
CA VAL A 162 -12.43 4.47 -3.59
C VAL A 162 -11.82 5.49 -4.52
N ASN A 163 -12.09 6.76 -4.24
CA ASN A 163 -11.54 7.88 -4.98
C ASN A 163 -10.38 8.51 -4.20
N SER A 164 -9.37 8.99 -4.93
CA SER A 164 -8.26 9.75 -4.36
C SER A 164 -7.57 9.06 -3.17
N PHE A 165 -7.36 7.74 -3.26
CA PHE A 165 -6.72 6.99 -2.18
C PHE A 165 -5.27 7.45 -2.04
N ARG A 166 -4.92 7.90 -0.83
CA ARG A 166 -3.63 8.53 -0.54
C ARG A 166 -3.07 8.00 0.78
N MET A 167 -1.77 7.75 0.82
CA MET A 167 -1.06 7.40 2.05
C MET A 167 0.01 8.45 2.35
N ILE A 168 0.02 8.91 3.61
CA ILE A 168 1.10 9.72 4.17
C ILE A 168 1.77 8.90 5.25
N GLU A 169 3.05 8.58 5.04
CA GLU A 169 3.87 7.80 5.96
C GLU A 169 5.00 8.68 6.51
N ARG A 170 5.06 8.82 7.82
CA ARG A 170 6.01 9.72 8.51
C ARG A 170 6.91 8.90 9.41
N HIS A 171 8.23 9.05 9.24
CA HIS A 171 9.25 8.36 10.02
C HIS A 171 9.94 9.31 10.97
N TYR A 172 10.08 8.88 12.21
CA TYR A 172 10.71 9.63 13.29
C TYR A 172 11.79 8.79 13.95
N PHE A 173 12.90 9.42 14.31
CA PHE A 173 13.82 8.86 15.30
C PHE A 173 13.71 9.73 16.55
N ARG A 174 13.21 9.14 17.64
CA ARG A 174 12.77 9.90 18.83
C ARG A 174 11.75 10.98 18.43
N GLU A 175 12.05 12.24 18.69
CA GLU A 175 11.18 13.39 18.39
C GLU A 175 11.60 14.13 17.11
N ARG A 176 12.45 13.51 16.27
CA ARG A 176 12.94 14.12 15.03
C ARG A 176 12.36 13.41 13.82
N LEU A 177 11.62 14.15 12.99
CA LEU A 177 11.18 13.69 11.68
C LEU A 177 12.39 13.40 10.78
N LEU A 178 12.52 12.14 10.35
CA LEU A 178 13.52 11.69 9.39
C LEU A 178 13.05 11.95 7.96
N LYS A 179 11.83 11.52 7.65
CA LYS A 179 11.27 11.58 6.31
C LYS A 179 9.75 11.52 6.34
N ASN A 180 9.15 12.17 5.35
CA ASN A 180 7.73 12.07 5.02
C ASN A 180 7.64 11.48 3.60
N PHE A 181 6.84 10.44 3.46
CA PHE A 181 6.47 9.86 2.18
C PHE A 181 4.98 10.09 1.94
N ASP A 182 4.62 10.51 0.75
CA ASP A 182 3.27 10.92 0.39
C ASP A 182 2.91 10.32 -0.97
N PHE A 183 2.18 9.21 -0.94
CA PHE A 183 1.84 8.41 -2.11
C PHE A 183 0.37 8.55 -2.47
N ASP A 184 0.10 8.69 -3.76
CA ASP A 184 -1.25 8.79 -4.31
C ASP A 184 -1.57 7.57 -5.16
N PHE A 185 -2.33 6.64 -4.57
CA PHE A 185 -2.84 5.46 -5.27
C PHE A 185 -3.83 5.86 -6.36
N GLY A 186 -4.63 6.90 -6.11
CA GLY A 186 -5.67 7.39 -7.01
C GLY A 186 -6.96 6.59 -6.89
N PHE A 187 -7.61 6.33 -8.03
CA PHE A 187 -8.85 5.56 -8.07
C PHE A 187 -8.58 4.06 -7.89
N CYS A 188 -9.32 3.40 -7.00
CA CYS A 188 -9.31 1.95 -6.86
C CYS A 188 -10.68 1.37 -7.24
N ILE A 189 -10.66 0.30 -8.03
CA ILE A 189 -11.86 -0.31 -8.58
C ILE A 189 -12.60 -1.05 -7.43
N PRO A 190 -13.92 -0.89 -7.27
CA PRO A 190 -14.68 -1.67 -6.28
C PRO A 190 -14.60 -3.17 -6.55
N ASN A 191 -14.73 -3.98 -5.50
CA ASN A 191 -14.73 -5.45 -5.54
C ASN A 191 -13.54 -6.02 -6.33
N SER A 192 -12.37 -5.43 -6.14
CA SER A 192 -11.17 -5.79 -6.91
C SER A 192 -9.94 -5.90 -6.03
N ARG A 193 -8.97 -6.67 -6.51
CA ARG A 193 -7.61 -6.70 -5.98
C ARG A 193 -6.75 -5.72 -6.78
N ASN A 194 -6.08 -4.85 -6.06
CA ASN A 194 -5.22 -3.81 -6.60
C ASN A 194 -3.78 -4.10 -6.19
N THR A 195 -2.84 -3.76 -7.07
CA THR A 195 -1.40 -3.87 -6.80
C THR A 195 -0.74 -2.55 -7.09
N CYS A 196 0.02 -2.05 -6.12
CA CYS A 196 0.75 -0.81 -6.22
C CYS A 196 2.21 -1.05 -5.84
N GLU A 197 3.13 -0.28 -6.42
CA GLU A 197 4.51 -0.23 -5.97
C GLU A 197 4.90 1.19 -5.57
N HIS A 198 5.20 1.38 -4.30
CA HIS A 198 5.73 2.63 -3.77
C HIS A 198 7.24 2.67 -3.90
N ILE A 199 7.76 3.74 -4.50
CA ILE A 199 9.18 3.98 -4.63
C ILE A 199 9.61 4.92 -3.51
N TYR A 200 10.36 4.37 -2.55
CA TYR A 200 10.90 5.12 -1.43
C TYR A 200 12.31 5.56 -1.76
N GLU A 201 12.52 6.88 -1.80
CA GLU A 201 13.85 7.49 -1.91
C GLU A 201 14.32 7.89 -0.51
N PHE A 202 15.30 7.16 0.01
CA PHE A 202 15.80 7.35 1.37
C PHE A 202 16.59 8.66 1.49
N PRO A 203 16.45 9.39 2.60
CA PRO A 203 17.33 10.51 2.88
C PRO A 203 18.76 10.02 3.09
N GLN A 204 19.75 10.82 2.72
CA GLN A 204 21.14 10.60 3.13
C GLN A 204 21.24 10.95 4.61
N LEU A 205 21.40 9.95 5.47
CA LEU A 205 21.51 10.11 6.91
C LEU A 205 22.99 10.29 7.30
N PRO A 206 23.31 11.23 8.21
CA PRO A 206 24.66 11.33 8.78
C PRO A 206 25.08 10.04 9.49
N GLU A 207 26.37 9.70 9.42
CA GLU A 207 26.90 8.45 10.00
C GLU A 207 26.63 8.35 11.51
N ASP A 208 26.76 9.45 12.26
CA ASP A 208 26.43 9.49 13.69
C ASP A 208 24.96 9.18 13.98
N LEU A 209 24.06 9.60 13.10
CA LEU A 209 22.63 9.29 13.23
C LEU A 209 22.36 7.82 12.91
N ILE A 210 22.99 7.28 11.88
CA ILE A 210 22.92 5.84 11.56
C ILE A 210 23.37 5.01 12.77
N ARG A 211 24.52 5.35 13.36
CA ARG A 211 25.03 4.69 14.56
C ARG A 211 24.03 4.73 15.71
N GLN A 212 23.45 5.90 15.99
CA GLN A 212 22.41 6.02 17.02
C GLN A 212 21.18 5.16 16.72
N MET A 213 20.69 5.15 15.47
CA MET A 213 19.53 4.33 15.10
C MET A 213 19.78 2.83 15.25
N VAL A 214 21.02 2.37 15.06
CA VAL A 214 21.44 0.98 15.30
C VAL A 214 21.55 0.67 16.80
N GLU A 215 22.12 1.57 17.59
CA GLU A 215 22.30 1.40 19.05
C GLU A 215 20.97 1.50 19.84
N HIS A 216 19.95 2.11 19.24
CA HIS A 216 18.65 2.40 19.87
C HIS A 216 17.48 1.74 19.11
N PRO A 217 17.33 0.40 19.19
CA PRO A 217 16.24 -0.31 18.50
C PRO A 217 14.86 0.17 19.00
N TYR A 218 13.90 0.24 18.07
CA TYR A 218 12.51 0.63 18.33
C TYR A 218 12.28 2.09 18.77
N GLU A 219 13.33 2.90 18.84
CA GLU A 219 13.23 4.37 18.97
C GLU A 219 13.02 5.05 17.61
N THR A 220 13.23 4.34 16.51
CA THR A 220 12.70 4.72 15.20
C THR A 220 11.27 4.22 15.07
N ARG A 221 10.33 5.10 14.76
CA ARG A 221 8.90 4.80 14.65
C ARG A 221 8.28 5.48 13.45
N SER A 222 7.16 4.97 12.97
CA SER A 222 6.39 5.59 11.91
C SER A 222 4.89 5.57 12.14
N ASP A 223 4.23 6.57 11.58
CA ASP A 223 2.79 6.63 11.40
C ASP A 223 2.45 6.58 9.92
N SER A 224 1.55 5.68 9.54
CA SER A 224 1.01 5.53 8.19
C SER A 224 -0.47 5.91 8.18
N PHE A 225 -0.79 7.07 7.63
CA PHE A 225 -2.13 7.62 7.55
C PHE A 225 -2.71 7.38 6.15
N TYR A 226 -3.88 6.76 6.08
CA TYR A 226 -4.55 6.46 4.82
C TYR A 226 -5.81 7.30 4.68
N PHE A 227 -5.96 7.95 3.53
CA PHE A 227 -7.04 8.87 3.25
C PHE A 227 -7.80 8.45 2.00
N VAL A 228 -9.12 8.56 2.06
CA VAL A 228 -10.03 8.48 0.91
C VAL A 228 -10.84 9.76 0.88
N ASP A 229 -10.86 10.43 -0.27
CA ASP A 229 -11.51 11.75 -0.41
C ASP A 229 -11.13 12.74 0.71
N ASN A 230 -9.84 12.78 1.04
CA ASN A 230 -9.24 13.61 2.11
C ASN A 230 -9.76 13.34 3.53
N LYS A 231 -10.36 12.19 3.79
CA LYS A 231 -10.76 11.76 5.13
C LYS A 231 -9.91 10.60 5.60
N LEU A 232 -9.39 10.68 6.83
CA LEU A 232 -8.63 9.60 7.44
C LEU A 232 -9.53 8.37 7.64
N ILE A 233 -9.14 7.24 7.07
CA ILE A 233 -9.90 5.97 7.17
C ILE A 233 -9.11 4.86 7.86
N MET A 234 -7.78 4.89 7.82
CA MET A 234 -6.92 3.92 8.47
C MET A 234 -5.67 4.62 8.97
N HIS A 235 -5.16 4.12 10.09
CA HIS A 235 -3.92 4.58 10.69
C HIS A 235 -3.18 3.37 11.23
N ASN A 236 -2.01 3.11 10.65
CA ASN A 236 -1.12 2.02 11.05
C ASN A 236 0.16 2.60 11.64
N LYS A 237 0.78 1.86 12.55
CA LYS A 237 2.00 2.24 13.25
C LYS A 237 3.08 1.20 13.04
N ALA A 238 4.34 1.62 13.12
CA ALA A 238 5.45 0.70 13.18
C ALA A 238 6.61 1.20 14.03
N ASP A 239 7.42 0.26 14.52
CA ASP A 239 8.75 0.53 15.06
C ASP A 239 9.82 -0.30 14.36
N TYR A 240 11.06 0.19 14.42
CA TYR A 240 12.16 -0.35 13.62
C TYR A 240 13.39 -0.57 14.48
N ALA A 241 13.99 -1.75 14.34
CA ALA A 241 15.33 -2.06 14.80
C ALA A 241 16.27 -2.26 13.60
N TYR A 242 17.49 -1.73 13.71
CA TYR A 242 18.52 -1.83 12.66
C TYR A 242 19.75 -2.60 13.11
N ASN A 243 19.66 -3.32 14.23
CA ASN A 243 20.71 -4.15 14.81
C ASN A 243 20.52 -5.64 14.49
N GLY A 244 19.70 -5.98 13.48
CA GLY A 244 19.51 -7.36 13.07
C GLY A 244 20.78 -7.96 12.44
N ASP A 245 21.03 -9.22 12.74
CA ASP A 245 22.10 -10.00 12.13
C ASP A 245 21.68 -10.55 10.77
N LEU A 246 22.62 -10.68 9.83
CA LEU A 246 22.38 -11.22 8.48
C LEU A 246 21.84 -12.67 8.47
N GLN A 247 21.79 -13.36 9.61
CA GLN A 247 21.43 -14.78 9.71
C GLN A 247 20.04 -15.05 10.31
N VAL A 248 19.30 -14.01 10.74
CA VAL A 248 18.03 -14.18 11.49
C VAL A 248 16.90 -13.38 10.86
N THR A 249 16.59 -13.61 9.59
CA THR A 249 15.43 -12.96 8.94
C THR A 249 14.14 -13.78 8.99
N ASP A 250 14.15 -14.99 9.56
CA ASP A 250 13.05 -15.91 9.27
C ASP A 250 11.94 -16.01 10.33
N ASN A 251 12.07 -15.44 11.53
CA ASN A 251 11.08 -15.76 12.60
C ASN A 251 10.45 -14.60 13.39
N PHE A 252 11.07 -13.42 13.53
CA PHE A 252 10.50 -12.40 14.44
C PHE A 252 9.58 -11.36 13.76
N SER A 253 9.65 -11.22 12.44
CA SER A 253 8.78 -10.29 11.69
C SER A 253 7.43 -10.91 11.27
N LEU A 254 7.28 -12.24 11.37
CA LEU A 254 6.11 -12.97 10.90
C LEU A 254 4.87 -12.78 11.78
N THR A 255 5.05 -12.56 13.09
CA THR A 255 3.94 -12.53 14.05
C THR A 255 3.14 -11.23 13.97
N ALA A 256 3.80 -10.07 13.94
CA ALA A 256 3.11 -8.77 13.98
C ALA A 256 2.38 -8.44 12.67
N PHE A 257 3.02 -8.65 11.51
CA PHE A 257 2.32 -8.51 10.22
C PHE A 257 1.34 -9.66 9.99
N GLY A 258 1.67 -10.90 10.38
CA GLY A 258 0.71 -11.99 10.36
C GLY A 258 -0.56 -11.66 11.13
N GLU A 259 -0.48 -10.93 12.24
CA GLU A 259 -1.62 -10.47 13.04
C GLU A 259 -2.35 -9.25 12.44
N ILE A 260 -1.63 -8.31 11.82
CA ILE A 260 -2.22 -7.27 10.93
C ILE A 260 -3.03 -7.91 9.81
N MET A 261 -2.54 -9.03 9.33
CA MET A 261 -3.11 -9.75 8.21
C MET A 261 -4.21 -10.76 8.65
N SER A 262 -4.19 -11.22 9.90
CA SER A 262 -5.03 -12.33 10.41
C SER A 262 -6.27 -11.88 11.19
N GLN A 263 -6.57 -10.59 11.30
CA GLN A 263 -7.74 -10.10 12.05
C GLN A 263 -9.10 -10.38 11.39
N LYS A 264 -9.15 -11.04 10.22
CA LYS A 264 -10.37 -11.73 9.76
C LYS A 264 -10.38 -13.26 9.99
N ALA A 265 -9.27 -13.88 10.39
CA ALA A 265 -9.17 -15.35 10.47
C ALA A 265 -9.12 -15.93 11.89
N ARG A 266 -8.74 -15.14 12.92
CA ARG A 266 -8.49 -15.69 14.27
C ARG A 266 -9.65 -15.62 15.26
N LYS A 267 -10.81 -15.08 14.88
CA LYS A 267 -12.01 -15.18 15.73
C LYS A 267 -12.84 -16.46 15.51
N HIS A 268 -12.41 -17.39 14.65
CA HIS A 268 -13.21 -18.57 14.26
C HIS A 268 -12.48 -19.91 14.37
N CYS A 269 -11.42 -20.00 15.17
CA CYS A 269 -10.72 -21.28 15.34
C CYS A 269 -10.22 -21.47 16.77
N GLN A 270 -11.16 -21.63 17.69
CA GLN A 270 -11.05 -22.52 18.84
C GLN A 270 -12.45 -22.96 19.28
#